data_AF-A0A1Q9MSY3-F1
#
_entry.id   AF-A0A1Q9MSY3-F1
#
_cell.length_a   1.000
_cell.length_b   1.000
_cell.length_c   1.000
_cell.angle_alpha   90.00
_cell.angle_beta   90.00
_cell.angle_gamma   90.00
#
_symmetry.space_group_name_H-M   'P 1'
#
loop_
_entity.id
_entity.type
_entity.pdbx_description
1 polymer ?
#
loop_
_entity_poly.entity_id
_entity_poly.type
_entity_poly.pdbx_seq_one_letter_code
_entity_poly.pdbx_strand_id
1 'polypeptide(L)'
;MFLTRIILRTRPLFDLPKDIRPLVESVYSDQQPNLSLPKISSEDLREHLQEAKIKFEKAQEEDEVNAQVYLLPPPDARNFSLTASTYKAFVEDEDGGGTNFFYAKTRTGDDNQRVLLLEGTAFQNFFAQHNSPPREILQKIFGCMVNLRRNWVWDTIPDAGFDPITPAPRWTRGMLVLRLQNNSWQGRDHKNNHFTIRYDSTFGVMKEKPIERKGK
;
A
#
# COMPACT_ATOMS: atom_id res chain seq x y z
N MET A 1 9.75 0.98 -15.46
CA MET A 1 10.93 0.17 -15.06
C MET A 1 11.69 -0.50 -16.20
N PHE A 2 11.09 -0.76 -17.36
CA PHE A 2 11.76 -1.49 -18.45
C PHE A 2 12.89 -0.70 -19.13
N LEU A 3 12.71 0.61 -19.36
CA LEU A 3 13.75 1.50 -19.92
C LEU A 3 14.98 1.58 -19.02
N THR A 4 14.78 1.71 -17.70
CA THR A 4 15.84 1.64 -16.69
C THR A 4 16.65 0.35 -16.82
N ARG A 5 15.98 -0.80 -17.00
CA ARG A 5 16.66 -2.10 -17.16
C ARG A 5 17.47 -2.17 -18.46
N ILE A 6 17.01 -1.54 -19.54
CA ILE A 6 17.75 -1.46 -20.81
C ILE A 6 19.01 -0.60 -20.64
N ILE A 7 18.86 0.61 -20.09
CA ILE A 7 19.96 1.57 -19.91
C ILE A 7 21.02 1.06 -18.93
N LEU A 8 20.61 0.39 -17.86
CA LEU A 8 21.56 -0.18 -16.89
C LEU A 8 22.27 -1.44 -17.42
N ARG A 9 21.65 -2.19 -18.35
CA ARG A 9 22.27 -3.40 -18.92
C ARG A 9 23.33 -3.09 -19.99
N THR A 10 23.27 -1.92 -20.62
CA THR A 10 24.19 -1.55 -21.69
C THR A 10 25.51 -0.95 -21.18
N ARG A 11 25.62 -0.66 -19.89
CA ARG A 11 26.81 -0.05 -19.28
C ARG A 11 27.39 -0.97 -18.20
N PRO A 12 28.68 -1.39 -18.31
CA PRO A 12 29.33 -2.22 -17.30
C PRO A 12 29.86 -1.40 -16.11
N LEU A 13 29.99 -0.08 -16.24
CA LEU A 13 30.62 0.79 -15.23
C LEU A 13 29.95 2.17 -15.22
N PHE A 14 29.91 2.80 -14.04
CA PHE A 14 29.32 4.12 -13.81
C PHE A 14 30.32 5.04 -13.11
N ASP A 15 30.54 6.23 -13.66
CA ASP A 15 31.37 7.29 -13.06
C ASP A 15 30.47 8.24 -12.25
N LEU A 16 30.42 8.03 -10.93
CA LEU A 16 29.64 8.84 -10.01
C LEU A 16 30.46 10.05 -9.51
N PRO A 17 29.88 11.26 -9.43
CA PRO A 17 28.46 11.59 -9.61
C PRO A 17 28.07 11.99 -11.06
N LYS A 18 29.02 12.02 -12.00
CA LYS A 18 28.82 12.58 -13.34
C LYS A 18 27.71 11.89 -14.13
N ASP A 19 27.56 10.57 -13.96
CA ASP A 19 26.55 9.77 -14.66
C ASP A 19 25.14 9.88 -14.08
N ILE A 20 24.94 10.44 -12.88
CA ILE A 20 23.62 10.44 -12.22
C ILE A 20 22.59 11.23 -13.04
N ARG A 21 22.89 12.49 -13.39
CA ARG A 21 21.95 13.36 -14.13
C ARG A 21 21.65 12.79 -15.53
N PRO A 22 22.66 12.39 -16.35
CA PRO A 22 22.40 11.77 -17.64
C PRO A 22 21.55 10.49 -17.55
N LEU A 23 21.73 9.67 -16.52
CA LEU A 23 20.92 8.45 -16.34
C LEU A 23 19.48 8.77 -15.95
N VAL A 24 19.25 9.75 -15.07
CA VAL A 24 17.89 10.17 -14.69
C VAL A 24 17.16 10.80 -15.88
N GLU A 25 17.79 11.75 -16.55
CA GLU A 25 17.25 12.37 -17.77
C GLU A 25 16.97 11.30 -18.83
N SER A 26 17.76 10.23 -18.87
CA SER A 26 17.52 9.15 -19.82
C SER A 26 16.30 8.29 -19.64
N VAL A 27 15.76 8.28 -18.44
CA VAL A 27 14.57 7.52 -18.10
C VAL A 27 13.32 8.38 -18.15
N TYR A 28 13.45 9.68 -17.86
CA TYR A 28 12.31 10.55 -17.59
C TYR A 28 12.17 11.76 -18.53
N SER A 29 13.19 12.12 -19.31
CA SER A 29 13.08 13.26 -20.23
C SER A 29 12.29 12.91 -21.48
N ASP A 30 11.41 13.83 -21.91
CA ASP A 30 10.62 13.71 -23.15
C ASP A 30 11.48 13.73 -24.41
N GLN A 31 12.65 14.36 -24.30
CA GLN A 31 13.70 14.26 -25.29
C GLN A 31 14.34 12.90 -25.12
N GLN A 32 14.13 11.98 -26.07
CA GLN A 32 14.95 10.77 -26.18
C GLN A 32 16.41 11.23 -26.08
N PRO A 33 17.12 10.87 -25.02
CA PRO A 33 18.48 11.33 -24.88
C PRO A 33 19.27 10.79 -26.05
N ASN A 34 20.33 11.51 -26.40
CA ASN A 34 21.41 11.01 -27.25
C ASN A 34 22.18 9.84 -26.62
N LEU A 35 21.53 9.01 -25.82
CA LEU A 35 22.00 7.67 -25.53
C LEU A 35 21.79 6.88 -26.80
N SER A 36 22.90 6.37 -27.34
CA SER A 36 22.92 5.31 -28.32
C SER A 36 22.26 4.08 -27.69
N LEU A 37 20.93 4.08 -27.62
CA LEU A 37 20.16 2.88 -27.33
C LEU A 37 20.64 1.87 -28.38
N PRO A 38 21.01 0.63 -27.98
CA PRO A 38 21.33 -0.40 -28.95
C PRO A 38 20.16 -0.43 -29.92
N LYS A 39 20.43 -0.35 -31.23
CA LYS A 39 19.38 -0.38 -32.27
C LYS A 39 18.44 -1.50 -31.90
N ILE A 40 17.26 -1.13 -31.40
CA ILE A 40 16.27 -2.09 -30.93
C ILE A 40 15.86 -2.85 -32.17
N SER A 41 16.44 -4.04 -32.33
CA SER A 41 16.48 -4.75 -33.61
C SER A 41 15.21 -5.56 -33.88
N SER A 42 14.30 -5.61 -32.91
CA SER A 42 13.03 -6.33 -32.97
C SER A 42 11.87 -5.34 -32.89
N GLU A 43 11.07 -5.27 -33.93
CA GLU A 43 9.85 -4.44 -34.03
C GLU A 43 8.93 -4.67 -32.81
N ASP A 44 8.80 -5.92 -32.37
CA ASP A 44 8.05 -6.33 -31.18
C ASP A 44 8.46 -5.58 -29.90
N LEU A 45 9.75 -5.28 -29.72
CA LEU A 45 10.24 -4.57 -28.53
C LEU A 45 9.87 -3.08 -28.57
N ARG A 46 9.75 -2.50 -29.76
CA ARG A 46 9.30 -1.10 -29.93
C ARG A 46 7.82 -0.98 -29.63
N GLU A 47 7.01 -1.91 -30.10
CA GLU A 47 5.58 -1.96 -29.81
C GLU A 47 5.33 -2.12 -28.31
N HIS A 48 6.02 -3.06 -27.64
CA HIS A 48 5.91 -3.23 -26.18
C HIS A 48 6.33 -1.98 -25.39
N LEU A 49 7.34 -1.23 -25.88
CA LEU A 49 7.76 0.03 -25.26
C LEU A 49 6.71 1.12 -25.44
N GLN A 50 6.12 1.23 -26.62
CA GLN A 50 5.04 2.19 -26.90
C GLN A 50 3.80 1.88 -26.06
N GLU A 51 3.38 0.62 -25.99
CA GLU A 51 2.27 0.20 -25.14
C GLU A 51 2.53 0.49 -23.65
N ALA A 52 3.73 0.19 -23.17
CA ALA A 52 4.10 0.45 -21.78
C ALA A 52 4.13 1.96 -21.47
N LYS A 53 4.59 2.77 -22.43
CA LYS A 53 4.58 4.24 -22.33
C LYS A 53 3.15 4.78 -22.29
N ILE A 54 2.28 4.36 -23.21
CA ILE A 54 0.87 4.77 -23.26
C ILE A 54 0.15 4.38 -21.96
N LYS A 55 0.37 3.16 -21.45
CA LYS A 55 -0.21 2.71 -20.17
C LYS A 55 0.28 3.56 -19.01
N PHE A 56 1.55 3.96 -19.01
CA PHE A 56 2.13 4.81 -17.97
C PHE A 56 1.57 6.24 -18.02
N GLU A 57 1.55 6.86 -19.20
CA GLU A 57 1.00 8.21 -19.41
C GLU A 57 -0.48 8.25 -19.02
N LYS A 58 -1.27 7.27 -19.47
CA LYS A 58 -2.68 7.17 -19.10
C LYS A 58 -2.88 7.02 -17.59
N ALA A 59 -2.08 6.17 -16.93
CA ALA A 59 -2.14 6.03 -15.48
C ALA A 59 -1.76 7.35 -14.76
N GLN A 60 -0.78 8.09 -15.29
CA GLN A 60 -0.39 9.38 -14.76
C GLN A 60 -1.49 10.44 -14.94
N GLU A 61 -2.12 10.52 -16.12
CA GLU A 61 -3.24 11.42 -16.39
C GLU A 61 -4.45 11.11 -15.48
N GLU A 62 -4.80 9.82 -15.36
CA GLU A 62 -5.85 9.37 -14.43
C GLU A 62 -5.51 9.75 -12.99
N ASP A 63 -4.24 9.63 -12.59
CA ASP A 63 -3.77 10.04 -11.27
C ASP A 63 -3.86 11.56 -11.06
N GLU A 64 -3.48 12.35 -12.06
CA GLU A 64 -3.55 13.82 -12.02
C GLU A 64 -4.99 14.32 -11.91
N VAL A 65 -5.91 13.78 -12.72
CA VAL A 65 -7.34 14.10 -12.67
C VAL A 65 -7.94 13.72 -11.32
N ASN A 66 -7.62 12.52 -10.82
CA ASN A 66 -8.09 12.08 -9.51
C ASN A 66 -7.51 12.96 -8.39
N ALA A 67 -6.25 13.39 -8.49
CA ALA A 67 -5.61 14.26 -7.51
C ALA A 67 -6.27 15.64 -7.41
N GLN A 68 -6.68 16.23 -8.53
CA GLN A 68 -7.36 17.54 -8.56
C GLN A 68 -8.65 17.58 -7.72
N VAL A 69 -9.30 16.41 -7.51
CA VAL A 69 -10.50 16.33 -6.66
C VAL A 69 -10.19 16.70 -5.21
N TYR A 70 -8.97 16.42 -4.76
CA TYR A 70 -8.56 16.53 -3.36
C TYR A 70 -7.61 17.71 -3.14
N LEU A 71 -6.76 18.06 -4.11
CA LEU A 71 -5.85 19.19 -3.99
C LEU A 71 -6.58 20.51 -3.70
N LEU A 72 -5.98 21.33 -2.84
CA LEU A 72 -6.41 22.71 -2.69
C LEU A 72 -6.27 23.43 -4.04
N PRO A 73 -7.24 24.28 -4.41
CA PRO A 73 -7.12 25.06 -5.63
C PRO A 73 -5.85 25.92 -5.58
N PRO A 74 -5.24 26.21 -6.75
CA PRO A 74 -4.09 27.10 -6.80
C PRO A 74 -4.45 28.48 -6.21
N PRO A 75 -3.48 29.18 -5.61
CA PRO A 75 -3.74 30.49 -5.02
C PRO A 75 -4.21 31.48 -6.10
N ASP A 76 -5.40 32.05 -5.91
CA ASP A 76 -5.88 33.15 -6.75
C ASP A 76 -5.37 34.49 -6.20
N ALA A 77 -4.49 35.14 -6.97
CA ALA A 77 -3.88 36.42 -6.59
C ALA A 77 -4.89 37.58 -6.52
N ARG A 78 -6.11 37.43 -7.08
CA ARG A 78 -7.11 38.49 -7.13
C ARG A 78 -8.15 38.40 -6.01
N ASN A 79 -8.42 37.19 -5.51
CA ASN A 79 -9.44 36.94 -4.49
C ASN A 79 -8.87 36.01 -3.40
N PHE A 80 -8.05 36.55 -2.50
CA PHE A 80 -7.57 35.80 -1.35
C PHE A 80 -8.70 35.69 -0.31
N SER A 81 -9.52 34.64 -0.42
CA SER A 81 -10.54 34.32 0.58
C SER A 81 -10.36 32.89 1.09
N LEU A 82 -10.12 32.77 2.40
CA LEU A 82 -10.01 31.49 3.11
C LEU A 82 -11.30 30.66 3.02
N THR A 83 -12.45 31.30 2.76
CA THR A 83 -13.76 30.64 2.68
C THR A 83 -14.08 30.06 1.29
N ALA A 84 -13.35 30.47 0.25
CA ALA A 84 -13.52 29.91 -1.09
C ALA A 84 -12.88 28.51 -1.22
N SER A 85 -11.86 28.22 -0.41
CA SER A 85 -11.16 26.93 -0.39
C SER A 85 -11.87 25.83 0.42
N THR A 86 -12.95 26.15 1.14
CA THR A 86 -13.65 25.22 2.05
C THR A 86 -14.78 24.40 1.43
N TYR A 87 -15.09 24.56 0.12
CA TYR A 87 -16.29 23.95 -0.46
C TYR A 87 -16.22 22.43 -0.70
N LYS A 88 -15.02 21.84 -0.61
CA LYS A 88 -14.85 20.39 -0.41
C LYS A 88 -14.33 20.16 1.00
N ALA A 89 -15.13 20.62 1.96
CA ALA A 89 -14.93 20.31 3.37
C ALA A 89 -14.74 18.80 3.48
N PHE A 90 -13.61 18.42 4.06
CA PHE A 90 -13.28 17.08 4.51
C PHE A 90 -14.54 16.38 5.00
N VAL A 91 -15.15 15.56 4.14
CA VAL A 91 -16.13 14.59 4.60
C VAL A 91 -15.29 13.62 5.41
N GLU A 92 -15.30 13.80 6.72
CA GLU A 92 -14.90 12.78 7.69
C GLU A 92 -15.92 11.65 7.59
N ASP A 93 -15.97 10.97 6.44
CA ASP A 93 -16.60 9.67 6.38
C ASP A 93 -15.81 8.80 7.36
N GLU A 94 -16.52 8.17 8.30
CA GLU A 94 -15.93 7.16 9.19
C GLU A 94 -15.24 6.02 8.40
N ASP A 95 -15.51 5.91 7.10
CA ASP A 95 -14.88 5.01 6.13
C ASP A 95 -13.65 5.57 5.39
N GLY A 96 -13.15 6.75 5.77
CA GLY A 96 -11.80 7.21 5.44
C GLY A 96 -11.52 7.57 3.98
N GLY A 97 -12.54 7.81 3.14
CA GLY A 97 -12.34 8.09 1.70
C GLY A 97 -11.40 9.27 1.40
N GLY A 98 -11.56 10.39 2.11
CA GLY A 98 -10.76 11.59 1.88
C GLY A 98 -9.33 11.52 2.42
N THR A 99 -9.16 10.98 3.64
CA THR A 99 -7.83 10.84 4.27
C THR A 99 -7.03 9.70 3.65
N ASN A 100 -7.67 8.60 3.24
CA ASN A 100 -7.03 7.50 2.53
C ASN A 100 -6.57 7.91 1.14
N PHE A 101 -7.32 8.74 0.40
CA PHE A 101 -6.88 9.15 -0.94
C PHE A 101 -5.56 9.94 -0.90
N PHE A 102 -5.47 10.94 0.00
CA PHE A 102 -4.22 11.71 0.18
C PHE A 102 -3.08 10.84 0.68
N TYR A 103 -3.33 9.96 1.65
CA TYR A 103 -2.28 9.11 2.25
C TYR A 103 -1.80 8.01 1.30
N ALA A 104 -2.69 7.44 0.49
CA ALA A 104 -2.41 6.31 -0.40
C ALA A 104 -1.81 6.72 -1.76
N LYS A 105 -2.10 7.93 -2.27
CA LYS A 105 -1.59 8.36 -3.60
C LYS A 105 -0.48 9.40 -3.59
N THR A 106 -0.33 10.23 -2.54
CA THR A 106 0.85 11.13 -2.43
C THR A 106 2.12 10.40 -2.00
N ARG A 107 2.00 9.15 -1.55
CA ARG A 107 3.09 8.18 -1.36
C ARG A 107 2.68 6.85 -1.97
N THR A 108 3.20 6.60 -3.15
CA THR A 108 3.08 5.38 -3.94
C THR A 108 3.08 4.09 -3.09
N GLY A 109 1.93 3.41 -2.99
CA GLY A 109 1.91 2.00 -3.35
C GLY A 109 1.18 0.98 -2.47
N ASP A 110 1.02 1.17 -1.17
CA ASP A 110 0.42 0.11 -0.33
C ASP A 110 -0.66 0.67 0.60
N ASP A 111 -1.92 0.37 0.27
CA ASP A 111 -3.06 0.53 1.18
C ASP A 111 -2.80 -0.37 2.40
N ASN A 112 -2.35 0.23 3.49
CA ASN A 112 -1.91 -0.46 4.69
C ASN A 112 -2.92 -0.23 5.80
N GLN A 113 -3.29 -1.32 6.47
CA GLN A 113 -4.18 -1.34 7.61
C GLN A 113 -3.36 -1.61 8.88
N ARG A 114 -3.58 -0.80 9.92
CA ARG A 114 -3.05 -1.07 11.26
C ARG A 114 -3.82 -2.23 11.87
N VAL A 115 -3.09 -3.25 12.30
CA VAL A 115 -3.65 -4.48 12.86
C VAL A 115 -2.96 -4.80 14.19
N LEU A 116 -3.76 -5.10 15.21
CA LEU A 116 -3.30 -5.61 16.49
C LEU A 116 -3.27 -7.14 16.40
N LEU A 117 -2.07 -7.73 16.46
CA LEU A 117 -1.86 -9.18 16.46
C LEU A 117 -1.92 -9.70 17.90
N LEU A 118 -3.05 -10.28 18.28
CA LEU A 118 -3.24 -10.78 19.65
C LEU A 118 -3.29 -12.30 19.65
N GLU A 119 -2.46 -12.95 20.47
CA GLU A 119 -2.49 -14.41 20.61
C GLU A 119 -3.67 -14.85 21.50
N GLY A 120 -4.51 -15.74 20.97
CA GLY A 120 -5.68 -16.32 21.64
C GLY A 120 -6.58 -15.27 22.29
N THR A 121 -6.80 -15.44 23.59
CA THR A 121 -7.66 -14.58 24.42
C THR A 121 -6.90 -13.41 25.07
N ALA A 122 -5.67 -13.12 24.63
CA ALA A 122 -4.88 -12.03 25.17
C ALA A 122 -5.68 -10.71 25.14
N PHE A 123 -5.66 -10.02 26.29
CA PHE A 123 -6.32 -8.74 26.54
C PHE A 123 -7.85 -8.71 26.30
N GLN A 124 -8.52 -9.85 26.09
CA GLN A 124 -9.94 -9.91 25.76
C GLN A 124 -10.83 -9.13 26.73
N ASN A 125 -10.51 -9.16 28.03
CA ASN A 125 -11.21 -8.40 29.06
C ASN A 125 -11.21 -6.88 28.83
N PHE A 126 -10.12 -6.34 28.29
CA PHE A 126 -10.01 -4.90 27.99
C PHE A 126 -10.71 -4.52 26.68
N PHE A 127 -10.79 -5.45 25.74
CA PHE A 127 -11.55 -5.26 24.50
C PHE A 127 -13.07 -5.36 24.72
N ALA A 128 -13.50 -6.14 25.72
CA ALA A 128 -14.90 -6.20 26.14
C ALA A 128 -15.35 -4.95 26.91
N GLN A 129 -14.40 -4.21 27.50
CA GLN A 129 -14.68 -2.96 28.21
C GLN A 129 -14.66 -1.80 27.22
N HIS A 130 -15.65 -0.90 27.29
CA HIS A 130 -15.69 0.29 26.44
C HIS A 130 -14.65 1.35 26.84
N ASN A 131 -14.02 1.21 28.01
CA ASN A 131 -13.05 2.15 28.54
C ASN A 131 -11.61 1.78 28.15
N SER A 132 -10.77 2.80 27.98
CA SER A 132 -9.35 2.60 27.69
C SER A 132 -8.66 1.90 28.87
N PRO A 133 -7.81 0.89 28.62
CA PRO A 133 -7.05 0.23 29.66
C PRO A 133 -5.97 1.17 30.26
N PRO A 134 -5.39 0.80 31.42
CA PRO A 134 -4.23 1.49 32.00
C PRO A 134 -3.07 1.62 31.01
N ARG A 135 -2.28 2.69 31.14
CA ARG A 135 -1.19 3.04 30.21
C ARG A 135 -0.21 1.90 29.93
N GLU A 136 0.16 1.12 30.95
CA GLU A 136 1.09 -0.01 30.80
C GLU A 136 0.52 -1.12 29.92
N ILE A 137 -0.78 -1.39 30.05
CA ILE A 137 -1.49 -2.39 29.25
C ILE A 137 -1.66 -1.88 27.82
N LEU A 138 -2.01 -0.61 27.69
CA LEU A 138 -2.11 0.05 26.41
C LEU A 138 -0.78 -0.01 25.64
N GLN A 139 0.35 0.24 26.29
CA GLN A 139 1.70 0.09 25.71
C GLN A 139 1.96 -1.33 25.22
N LYS A 140 1.57 -2.36 25.99
CA LYS A 140 1.69 -3.76 25.59
C LYS A 140 0.84 -4.07 24.35
N ILE A 141 -0.41 -3.59 24.31
CA ILE A 141 -1.31 -3.77 23.16
C ILE A 141 -0.74 -3.10 21.92
N PHE A 142 -0.27 -1.85 22.02
CA PHE A 142 0.37 -1.17 20.88
C PHE A 142 1.71 -1.80 20.47
N GLY A 143 2.39 -2.49 21.37
CA GLY A 143 3.56 -3.31 21.05
C GLY A 143 3.26 -4.48 20.11
N CYS A 144 1.99 -4.91 20.05
CA CYS A 144 1.50 -5.93 19.13
C CYS A 144 0.98 -5.37 17.79
N MET A 145 1.13 -4.06 17.56
CA MET A 145 0.64 -3.40 16.36
C MET A 145 1.59 -3.63 15.18
N VAL A 146 1.03 -4.03 14.05
CA VAL A 146 1.72 -4.15 12.76
C VAL A 146 0.93 -3.43 11.67
N ASN A 147 1.62 -3.04 10.60
CA ASN A 147 0.96 -2.56 9.38
C ASN A 147 0.92 -3.72 8.37
N LEU A 148 -0.27 -4.18 8.02
CA LEU A 148 -0.48 -5.19 6.99
C LEU A 148 -1.08 -4.55 5.76
N ARG A 149 -0.89 -5.16 4.59
CA ARG A 149 -1.61 -4.76 3.38
C ARG A 149 -3.11 -4.94 3.60
N ARG A 150 -3.93 -3.97 3.23
CA ARG A 150 -5.38 -4.01 3.43
C ARG A 150 -6.02 -5.24 2.81
N ASN A 151 -5.55 -5.66 1.63
CA ASN A 151 -6.02 -6.88 0.97
C ASN A 151 -5.66 -8.20 1.69
N TRP A 152 -4.93 -8.16 2.81
CA TRP A 152 -4.72 -9.33 3.68
C TRP A 152 -5.82 -9.50 4.72
N VAL A 153 -6.50 -8.41 5.10
CA VAL A 153 -7.39 -8.36 6.26
C VAL A 153 -8.79 -7.86 5.94
N TRP A 154 -9.00 -7.31 4.73
CA TRP A 154 -10.29 -6.81 4.27
C TRP A 154 -11.09 -7.91 3.55
N ASP A 155 -12.41 -7.94 3.80
CA ASP A 155 -13.36 -8.91 3.25
C ASP A 155 -12.89 -10.38 3.37
N THR A 156 -12.37 -10.72 4.56
CA THR A 156 -11.89 -12.07 4.86
C THR A 156 -12.89 -12.86 5.69
N ILE A 157 -13.06 -14.13 5.38
CA ILE A 157 -13.93 -15.05 6.12
C ILE A 157 -13.03 -16.01 6.91
N PRO A 158 -13.15 -16.11 8.25
CA PRO A 158 -12.32 -17.04 9.02
C PRO A 158 -12.70 -18.50 8.70
N ASP A 159 -11.69 -19.38 8.72
CA ASP A 159 -11.94 -20.83 8.68
C ASP A 159 -12.43 -21.33 10.05
N ALA A 160 -12.97 -22.55 10.08
CA ALA A 160 -13.54 -23.13 11.30
C ALA A 160 -12.51 -23.17 12.44
N GLY A 161 -12.88 -22.61 13.59
CA GLY A 161 -12.02 -22.52 14.77
C GLY A 161 -11.26 -21.20 14.90
N PHE A 162 -11.24 -20.33 13.89
CA PHE A 162 -10.61 -19.01 13.96
C PHE A 162 -11.63 -17.89 14.17
N ASP A 163 -11.21 -16.82 14.86
CA ASP A 163 -12.06 -15.65 15.08
C ASP A 163 -12.07 -14.73 13.85
N PRO A 164 -13.20 -14.04 13.57
CA PRO A 164 -13.26 -13.02 12.54
C PRO A 164 -12.36 -11.83 12.90
N ILE A 165 -11.79 -11.20 11.87
CA ILE A 165 -11.08 -9.92 12.02
C ILE A 165 -12.11 -8.84 12.34
N THR A 166 -11.96 -8.17 13.48
CA THR A 166 -12.94 -7.18 13.95
C THR A 166 -12.33 -5.79 14.09
N PRO A 167 -13.12 -4.72 13.94
CA PRO A 167 -12.66 -3.37 14.28
C PRO A 167 -12.24 -3.29 15.76
N ALA A 168 -11.15 -2.59 16.02
CA ALA A 168 -10.71 -2.35 17.39
C ALA A 168 -11.65 -1.35 18.09
N PRO A 169 -11.70 -1.35 19.43
CA PRO A 169 -12.53 -0.42 20.21
C PRO A 169 -12.20 1.05 19.92
N ARG A 170 -13.11 1.94 20.32
CA ARG A 170 -13.02 3.39 20.06
C ARG A 170 -11.72 4.05 20.54
N TRP A 171 -11.08 3.52 21.58
CA TRP A 171 -9.79 4.04 22.08
C TRP A 171 -8.59 3.64 21.18
N THR A 172 -8.79 2.76 20.20
CA THR A 172 -7.88 2.34 19.13
C THR A 172 -8.51 2.52 17.75
N ARG A 173 -9.09 3.70 17.50
CA ARG A 173 -9.74 4.03 16.22
C ARG A 173 -8.84 3.74 15.01
N GLY A 174 -9.45 3.21 13.94
CA GLY A 174 -8.79 2.92 12.67
C GLY A 174 -7.89 1.67 12.69
N MET A 175 -7.99 0.83 13.71
CA MET A 175 -7.24 -0.43 13.81
C MET A 175 -8.17 -1.64 13.69
N LEU A 176 -7.63 -2.76 13.21
CA LEU A 176 -8.29 -4.06 13.26
C LEU A 176 -7.64 -4.95 14.31
N VAL A 177 -8.39 -5.91 14.83
CA VAL A 177 -7.92 -6.95 15.76
C VAL A 177 -7.89 -8.27 15.02
N LEU A 178 -6.70 -8.86 14.94
CA LEU A 178 -6.49 -10.21 14.41
C LEU A 178 -6.08 -11.12 15.57
N ARG A 179 -6.94 -12.10 15.89
CA ARG A 179 -6.63 -13.09 16.92
C ARG A 179 -5.93 -14.29 16.31
N LEU A 180 -4.69 -14.50 16.70
CA LEU A 180 -3.88 -15.63 16.28
C LEU A 180 -4.13 -16.84 17.20
N GLN A 181 -4.07 -18.04 16.63
CA GLN A 181 -3.99 -19.31 17.34
C GLN A 181 -2.71 -20.02 16.96
N ASN A 182 -1.87 -20.30 17.96
CA ASN A 182 -0.53 -20.86 17.75
C ASN A 182 0.28 -20.01 16.77
N ASN A 183 0.28 -18.68 16.95
CA ASN A 183 0.90 -17.70 16.07
C ASN A 183 0.36 -17.69 14.63
N SER A 184 -0.83 -18.24 14.36
CA SER A 184 -1.41 -18.32 13.02
C SER A 184 -2.88 -17.95 12.97
N TRP A 185 -3.34 -17.42 11.86
CA TRP A 185 -4.76 -17.21 11.56
C TRP A 185 -5.06 -17.75 10.18
N GLN A 186 -6.18 -18.44 10.02
CA GLN A 186 -6.58 -19.05 8.75
C GLN A 186 -7.95 -18.53 8.31
N GLY A 187 -8.07 -18.31 7.01
CA GLY A 187 -9.34 -17.92 6.41
C GLY A 187 -9.24 -17.81 4.90
N ARG A 188 -10.27 -17.19 4.33
CA ARG A 188 -10.46 -17.05 2.89
C ARG A 188 -10.59 -15.59 2.49
N ASP A 189 -10.08 -15.26 1.32
CA ASP A 189 -10.26 -13.93 0.73
C ASP A 189 -11.63 -13.80 0.04
N HIS A 190 -11.95 -12.60 -0.45
CA HIS A 190 -13.16 -12.31 -1.25
C HIS A 190 -13.30 -13.18 -2.52
N LYS A 191 -12.22 -13.83 -2.98
CA LYS A 191 -12.21 -14.76 -4.12
C LYS A 191 -12.30 -16.21 -3.67
N ASN A 192 -12.59 -16.46 -2.40
CA ASN A 192 -12.67 -17.78 -1.77
C ASN A 192 -11.34 -18.57 -1.82
N ASN A 193 -10.19 -17.89 -1.96
CA ASN A 193 -8.89 -18.52 -1.83
C ASN A 193 -8.52 -18.62 -0.36
N HIS A 194 -8.16 -19.83 0.08
CA HIS A 194 -7.60 -20.04 1.40
C HIS A 194 -6.22 -19.40 1.53
N PHE A 195 -5.92 -18.85 2.71
CA PHE A 195 -4.59 -18.40 3.08
C PHE A 195 -4.40 -18.43 4.59
N THR A 196 -3.14 -18.35 5.01
CA THR A 196 -2.75 -18.31 6.42
C THR A 196 -1.92 -17.07 6.67
N ILE A 197 -2.26 -16.31 7.72
CA ILE A 197 -1.41 -15.26 8.27
C ILE A 197 -0.64 -15.88 9.44
N ARG A 198 0.69 -15.92 9.37
CA ARG A 198 1.54 -16.45 10.44
C ARG A 198 2.46 -15.37 10.98
N TYR A 199 2.61 -15.30 12.30
CA TYR A 199 3.66 -14.55 12.96
C TYR A 199 4.88 -15.46 13.20
N ASP A 200 6.03 -15.02 12.73
CA ASP A 200 7.33 -15.66 12.91
C ASP A 200 8.29 -14.68 13.62
N SER A 201 9.03 -15.17 14.61
CA SER A 201 9.93 -14.31 15.39
C SER A 201 11.13 -13.78 14.60
N THR A 202 11.47 -14.41 13.48
CA THR A 202 12.61 -14.06 12.62
C THR A 202 12.16 -13.24 11.42
N PHE A 203 11.07 -13.67 10.76
CA PHE A 203 10.61 -13.06 9.51
C PHE A 203 9.44 -12.09 9.68
N GLY A 204 8.89 -11.97 10.90
CA GLY A 204 7.72 -11.16 11.17
C GLY A 204 6.44 -11.81 10.63
N VAL A 205 5.54 -10.99 10.08
CA VAL A 205 4.22 -11.45 9.62
C VAL A 205 4.27 -11.89 8.17
N MET A 206 3.85 -13.11 7.89
CA MET A 206 3.82 -13.69 6.55
C MET A 206 2.41 -14.09 6.16
N LYS A 207 2.09 -13.94 4.86
CA LYS A 207 0.88 -14.51 4.25
C LYS A 207 1.29 -15.69 3.38
N GLU A 208 0.82 -16.87 3.75
CA GLU A 208 1.07 -18.12 3.05
C GLU A 208 -0.19 -18.56 2.31
N LYS A 209 -0.02 -19.02 1.07
CA LYS A 209 -1.07 -19.75 0.37
C LYS A 209 -0.94 -21.24 0.74
N PRO A 210 -2.05 -21.98 0.88
CA PRO A 210 -1.96 -23.42 1.09
C PRO A 210 -1.15 -24.04 -0.04
N ILE A 211 -0.18 -24.85 0.35
CA ILE A 211 0.64 -25.61 -0.59
C ILE A 211 -0.29 -26.63 -1.23
N GLU A 212 -0.64 -26.42 -2.50
CA GLU A 212 -1.23 -27.48 -3.33
C GLU A 212 -0.22 -28.63 -3.39
N ARG A 213 -0.38 -29.61 -2.49
CA ARG A 213 0.26 -30.92 -2.68
C ARG A 213 -0.43 -31.54 -3.88
N LYS A 214 0.13 -31.31 -5.08
CA LYS A 214 -0.20 -32.11 -6.26
C LYS A 214 0.06 -33.56 -5.87
N GLY A 215 -1.01 -34.30 -5.62
CA GLY A 215 -0.98 -35.75 -5.45
C GLY A 215 -0.29 -36.34 -6.67
N LYS A 216 0.67 -37.21 -6.41
CA LYS A 216 1.22 -38.13 -7.40
C LYS A 216 0.16 -39.15 -7.79
#